data_AF-A0A6B2SXF5-F1
#
_entry.id   AF-A0A6B2SXF5-F1
#
_cell.length_a   1.000
_cell.length_b   1.000
_cell.length_c   1.000
_cell.angle_alpha   90.00
_cell.angle_beta   90.00
_cell.angle_gamma   90.00
#
_symmetry.space_group_name_H-M   'P 1'
#
loop_
_entity.id
_entity.type
_entity.pdbx_description
1 polymer ?
#
loop_
_entity_poly.entity_id
_entity_poly.type
_entity_poly.pdbx_seq_one_letter_code
_entity_poly.pdbx_strand_id
1 'polypeptide(L)' 'DLRFDDLVADPAGQVRAVLAFAGVTATPMFDRVVATFVAGTAREARRARPFQPAEFGLSRRELHSRYAVYRTRYGV' A
#
# COMPACT_ATOMS: atom_id res chain seq x y z
N ASP A 1 -0.85 -10.95 4.95
CA ASP A 1 -0.78 -10.15 3.71
C ASP A 1 -1.09 -8.71 4.08
N LEU A 2 -0.66 -7.74 3.28
CA LEU A 2 -0.80 -6.32 3.58
C LEU A 2 -1.58 -5.65 2.45
N ARG A 3 -2.75 -5.08 2.78
CA ARG A 3 -3.61 -4.41 1.81
C ARG A 3 -3.20 -2.95 1.69
N PHE A 4 -3.22 -2.43 0.47
CA PHE A 4 -2.88 -1.02 0.21
C PHE A 4 -3.80 -0.05 0.97
N ASP A 5 -5.12 -0.30 0.96
CA ASP A 5 -6.09 0.58 1.63
C ASP A 5 -5.86 0.61 3.15
N ASP A 6 -5.59 -0.54 3.77
CA ASP A 6 -5.29 -0.63 5.20
C ASP A 6 -3.96 0.07 5.53
N LEU A 7 -2.96 -0.06 4.66
CA LEU A 7 -1.67 0.62 4.81
C LEU A 7 -1.79 2.13 4.73
N VAL A 8 -2.59 2.65 3.80
CA VAL A 8 -2.78 4.10 3.66
C VAL A 8 -3.61 4.65 4.83
N ALA A 9 -4.59 3.89 5.31
CA ALA A 9 -5.45 4.30 6.43
C ALA A 9 -4.70 4.33 7.77
N ASP A 10 -3.86 3.33 8.06
CA ASP A 10 -3.04 3.28 9.28
C ASP A 10 -1.65 2.65 9.02
N PRO A 11 -0.69 3.44 8.49
CA PRO A 11 0.64 2.93 8.21
C PRO A 11 1.36 2.44 9.47
N ALA A 12 1.18 3.13 10.60
CA ALA A 12 1.85 2.77 11.86
C ALA A 12 1.33 1.44 12.40
N GLY A 13 0.01 1.24 12.40
CA GLY A 13 -0.60 -0.04 12.76
C GLY A 13 -0.15 -1.18 11.85
N GLN A 14 -0.10 -0.96 10.53
CA GLN A 14 0.35 -2.00 9.59
C GLN A 14 1.82 -2.39 9.80
N VAL A 15 2.73 -1.43 10.02
CA VAL A 15 4.13 -1.78 10.28
C VAL A 15 4.26 -2.53 11.63
N ARG A 16 3.48 -2.18 12.66
CA ARG A 16 3.46 -2.96 13.91
C ARG A 16 2.95 -4.38 13.69
N ALA A 17 1.90 -4.57 12.89
CA ALA A 17 1.37 -5.88 12.55
C ALA A 17 2.42 -6.76 11.85
N VAL A 18 3.19 -6.18 10.92
CA VAL A 18 4.29 -6.88 10.23
C VAL A 18 5.41 -7.26 11.22
N LEU A 19 5.81 -6.35 12.11
CA LEU A 19 6.82 -6.66 13.13
C LEU A 19 6.36 -7.79 14.07
N ALA A 20 5.10 -7.74 14.53
CA ALA A 20 4.52 -8.78 15.36
C ALA A 20 4.49 -10.14 14.64
N PHE A 21 4.09 -10.16 13.37
CA PHE A 21 4.14 -11.37 12.54
C PHE A 21 5.57 -11.93 12.41
N ALA A 22 6.57 -11.06 12.31
CA ALA A 22 7.98 -11.44 12.25
C ALA A 22 8.60 -11.80 13.62
N GLY A 23 7.84 -11.71 14.71
CA GLY A 23 8.37 -11.93 16.07
C GLY A 23 9.33 -10.84 16.55
N VAL A 24 9.28 -9.65 15.95
CA VAL A 24 10.17 -8.52 16.28
C VAL A 24 9.45 -7.56 17.23
N THR A 25 10.07 -7.28 18.38
CA THR A 25 9.56 -6.30 19.34
C THR A 25 9.86 -4.88 18.86
N ALA A 26 8.82 -4.05 18.72
CA ALA A 26 8.97 -2.64 18.39
C ALA A 26 9.65 -1.88 19.54
N THR A 27 10.64 -1.04 19.21
CA THR A 27 11.32 -0.19 20.18
C THR A 27 10.58 1.15 20.35
N PRO A 28 10.78 1.89 21.45
CA PRO A 28 10.14 3.19 21.63
C PRO A 28 10.46 4.23 20.53
N MET A 29 11.59 4.06 19.82
CA MET A 29 11.99 4.95 18.72
C MET A 29 11.19 4.69 17.43
N PHE A 30 10.60 3.50 17.31
CA PHE A 30 9.88 3.05 16.12
C PHE A 30 8.76 4.02 15.70
N ASP A 31 7.93 4.45 16.65
CA ASP A 31 6.79 5.33 16.37
C ASP A 31 7.22 6.65 15.74
N ARG A 32 8.36 7.20 16.16
CA ARG A 32 8.92 8.44 15.58
C ARG A 32 9.44 8.25 14.16
N VAL A 33 10.11 7.13 13.90
CA VAL A 33 10.64 6.82 12.57
C VAL A 33 9.51 6.61 11.58
N VAL A 34 8.49 5.82 11.95
CA VAL A 34 7.33 5.58 11.09
C VAL A 34 6.54 6.87 10.86
N ALA A 35 6.29 7.68 11.89
CA ALA A 35 5.61 8.96 11.73
C ALA A 35 6.35 9.90 10.76
N THR A 36 7.68 9.95 10.85
CA THR A 36 8.52 10.78 9.96
C THR A 36 8.45 10.30 8.51
N PHE A 37 8.53 8.98 8.30
CA PHE A 37 8.39 8.38 6.98
C PHE A 37 7.01 8.65 6.36
N VAL A 38 5.93 8.45 7.12
CA VAL A 38 4.54 8.70 6.68
C VAL A 38 4.32 10.16 6.29
N ALA A 39 4.85 11.10 7.08
CA ALA A 39 4.75 12.52 6.76
C ALA A 39 5.44 12.87 5.43
N GLY A 40 6.57 12.20 5.13
CA GLY A 40 7.27 12.33 3.86
C GLY A 40 6.46 11.79 2.67
N THR A 41 5.93 10.57 2.78
CA THR A 41 5.21 9.89 1.69
C THR A 41 3.86 10.53 1.36
N ALA A 42 3.13 11.03 2.37
CA ALA A 42 1.87 11.74 2.16
C ALA A 42 2.02 13.01 1.29
N ARG A 43 3.22 13.60 1.24
CA ARG A 43 3.53 14.74 0.36
C ARG A 43 3.72 14.31 -1.10
N GLU A 44 4.33 13.15 -1.32
CA GLU A 44 4.58 12.61 -2.67
C GLU A 44 3.31 12.05 -3.30
N ALA A 45 2.49 11.33 -2.52
CA ALA A 45 1.21 10.79 -2.98
C ALA A 45 0.27 11.88 -3.51
N ARG A 46 0.24 13.06 -2.88
CA ARG A 46 -0.56 14.22 -3.34
C ARG A 46 -0.16 14.75 -4.72
N ARG A 47 1.02 14.39 -5.22
CA ARG A 47 1.52 14.82 -6.54
C ARG A 47 1.31 13.76 -7.62
N ALA A 48 0.90 12.54 -7.25
CA ALA A 48 0.69 11.46 -8.21
C ALA A 48 -0.59 11.69 -9.02
N ARG A 49 -0.51 11.50 -10.33
CA ARG A 49 -1.69 11.51 -11.21
C ARG A 49 -2.28 10.10 -11.29
N PRO A 50 -3.62 9.94 -11.40
CA PRO A 50 -4.22 8.64 -11.66
C PRO A 50 -3.64 7.97 -12.91
N PHE A 51 -3.39 6.67 -12.80
CA PHE A 51 -2.91 5.85 -13.91
C PHE A 51 -3.92 5.83 -15.07
N GLN A 52 -3.42 6.10 -16.29
CA GLN A 52 -4.21 6.05 -17.51
C GLN A 52 -3.67 4.93 -18.42
N PRO A 53 -4.38 3.78 -18.51
CA PRO A 53 -3.92 2.63 -19.30
C PRO A 53 -3.62 2.96 -20.77
N ALA A 54 -4.39 3.88 -21.35
CA ALA A 54 -4.28 4.26 -22.76
C ALA A 54 -2.94 4.91 -23.12
N GLU A 55 -2.26 5.56 -22.16
CA GLU A 55 -0.92 6.15 -22.36
C GLU A 55 0.14 5.08 -22.69
N PHE A 56 -0.17 3.82 -22.40
CA PHE A 56 0.70 2.67 -22.61
C PHE A 56 0.12 1.66 -23.62
N GLY A 57 -0.92 2.05 -24.36
CA GLY A 57 -1.61 1.15 -25.29
C GLY A 57 -2.40 0.02 -24.63
N LEU A 58 -2.75 0.16 -23.34
CA LEU A 58 -3.52 -0.84 -22.59
C LEU A 58 -4.98 -0.43 -22.45
N SER A 59 -5.90 -1.40 -22.51
CA SER A 59 -7.31 -1.17 -22.16
C SER A 59 -7.64 -1.61 -20.73
N ARG A 60 -8.63 -0.95 -20.12
CA ARG A 60 -9.16 -1.36 -18.80
C ARG A 60 -9.73 -2.78 -18.82
N ARG A 61 -10.33 -3.20 -19.93
CA ARG A 61 -10.90 -4.55 -20.10
C ARG A 61 -9.80 -5.62 -20.06
N GLU A 62 -8.69 -5.39 -20.76
CA GLU A 62 -7.54 -6.31 -20.73
C GLU A 62 -6.94 -6.40 -19.33
N LEU A 63 -6.78 -5.26 -18.64
CA LEU A 63 -6.30 -5.27 -17.25
C LEU A 63 -7.25 -6.04 -16.34
N HIS A 64 -8.57 -5.82 -16.45
CA HIS A 64 -9.55 -6.53 -15.65
C HIS A 64 -9.48 -8.05 -15.86
N SER A 65 -9.43 -8.50 -17.11
CA SER A 65 -9.30 -9.92 -17.44
C SER A 65 -7.98 -10.51 -16.93
N ARG A 66 -6.86 -9.80 -17.11
CA ARG A 66 -5.53 -10.26 -16.72
C ARG A 66 -5.39 -10.44 -15.22
N TYR A 67 -6.05 -9.59 -14.43
CA TYR A 67 -5.99 -9.64 -12.97
C TYR A 67 -7.20 -10.34 -12.31
N ALA A 68 -8.12 -10.94 -13.07
CA ALA A 68 -9.36 -11.51 -12.54
C ALA A 68 -9.15 -12.52 -11.38
N VAL A 69 -8.18 -13.43 -11.53
CA VAL A 69 -7.85 -14.43 -10.50
C VAL A 69 -7.33 -13.76 -9.23
N TYR A 70 -6.44 -12.77 -9.39
CA TYR A 70 -5.88 -12.03 -8.25
C TYR A 70 -6.97 -11.26 -7.51
N ARG A 71 -7.82 -10.54 -8.24
CA ARG A 71 -8.96 -9.78 -7.71
C ARG A 71 -9.94 -10.68 -6.96
N THR A 72 -10.23 -11.86 -7.51
CA THR A 72 -11.08 -12.86 -6.85
C THR A 72 -10.46 -13.40 -5.57
N ARG A 73 -9.16 -13.75 -5.60
CA ARG A 73 -8.44 -14.33 -4.46
C ARG A 73 -8.28 -13.34 -3.31
N TYR A 74 -8.04 -12.07 -3.62
CA TYR A 74 -7.67 -11.05 -2.62
C TYR A 74 -8.75 -9.98 -2.40
N GLY A 75 -9.84 -9.97 -3.16
CA GLY A 75 -10.96 -9.04 -3.00
C GLY A 75 -10.59 -7.58 -3.27
N VAL A 76 -9.86 -7.32 -4.36
CA VAL A 76 -9.44 -5.99 -4.82
C VAL A 76 -10.01 -5.68 -6.22
#